data_AF-A0A917EE86-F1
#
_entry.id   AF-A0A917EE86-F1
#
_cell.length_a   1.000
_cell.length_b   1.000
_cell.length_c   1.000
_cell.angle_alpha   90.00
_cell.angle_beta   90.00
_cell.angle_gamma   90.00
#
_symmetry.space_group_name_H-M   'P 1'
#
loop_
_entity.id
_entity.type
_entity.pdbx_description
1 polymer ?
#
loop_
_entity_poly.entity_id
_entity_poly.type
_entity_poly.pdbx_seq_one_letter_code
_entity_poly.pdbx_strand_id
1 'polypeptide(L)'
;MIEIFPNSLISFFIALITKIYLLSKRKYRDIKISLYYHPYKSHIPTTYFIIKSMFLSANQLNLYLQDIRAHSELANIIIIGSHINYEELFRNHYRVFGVIDTTENKSLKFIRNQIHFYLDSLYGSKNV
;
A
#
# COMPACT_ATOMS: atom_id res chain seq x y z
N MET A 1 -3.35 -5.04 -10.33
CA MET A 1 -2.22 -4.08 -10.38
C MET A 1 -1.99 -3.52 -8.99
N ILE A 2 -0.73 -3.27 -8.62
CA ILE A 2 -0.33 -2.69 -7.33
C ILE A 2 0.25 -1.30 -7.59
N GLU A 3 -0.23 -0.28 -6.87
CA GLU A 3 0.39 1.05 -6.88
C GLU A 3 1.07 1.34 -5.55
N ILE A 4 2.23 1.99 -5.61
CA ILE A 4 3.06 2.33 -4.45
C ILE A 4 3.45 3.78 -4.58
N PHE A 5 3.04 4.64 -3.65
CA PHE A 5 3.24 6.08 -3.75
C PHE A 5 3.25 6.75 -2.37
N PRO A 6 3.76 8.00 -2.25
CA PRO A 6 4.51 8.75 -3.26
C PRO A 6 5.88 8.14 -3.56
N ASN A 7 6.45 8.53 -4.70
CA ASN A 7 7.77 8.05 -5.13
C ASN A 7 8.86 8.51 -4.12
N SER A 8 9.57 7.56 -3.52
CA SER A 8 10.56 7.76 -2.46
C SER A 8 11.47 6.55 -2.34
N LEU A 9 12.57 6.64 -1.57
CA LEU A 9 13.42 5.47 -1.30
C LEU A 9 12.63 4.30 -0.68
N ILE A 10 11.65 4.62 0.16
CA ILE A 10 10.76 3.62 0.76
C ILE A 10 9.85 2.99 -0.32
N SER A 11 9.36 3.76 -1.31
CA SER A 11 8.54 3.19 -2.38
C SER A 11 9.33 2.21 -3.24
N PHE A 12 10.57 2.53 -3.58
CA PHE A 12 11.47 1.61 -4.28
C PHE A 12 11.74 0.34 -3.47
N PHE A 13 11.95 0.47 -2.16
CA PHE A 13 12.15 -0.66 -1.27
C PHE A 13 10.91 -1.56 -1.18
N ILE A 14 9.72 -0.99 -1.00
CA ILE A 14 8.44 -1.72 -1.00
C ILE A 14 8.25 -2.42 -2.35
N ALA A 15 8.51 -1.73 -3.46
CA ALA A 15 8.37 -2.29 -4.80
C ALA A 15 9.32 -3.47 -5.03
N LEU A 16 10.58 -3.35 -4.58
CA LEU A 16 11.55 -4.43 -4.65
C LEU A 16 11.09 -5.65 -3.86
N ILE A 17 10.67 -5.48 -2.62
CA ILE A 17 10.15 -6.57 -1.77
C ILE A 17 8.93 -7.22 -2.41
N THR A 18 7.98 -6.40 -2.84
CA THR A 18 6.74 -6.88 -3.48
C THR A 18 7.06 -7.68 -4.73
N LYS A 19 8.01 -7.21 -5.56
CA LYS A 19 8.44 -7.92 -6.77
C LYS A 19 9.11 -9.26 -6.44
N ILE A 20 10.02 -9.30 -5.45
CA ILE A 20 10.66 -10.54 -4.99
C ILE A 20 9.60 -11.53 -4.48
N TYR A 21 8.65 -11.04 -3.68
CA TYR A 21 7.54 -11.86 -3.18
C TYR A 21 6.70 -12.44 -4.33
N LEU A 22 6.27 -11.62 -5.29
CA LEU A 22 5.47 -12.06 -6.43
C LEU A 22 6.21 -13.07 -7.33
N LEU A 23 7.53 -12.91 -7.49
CA LEU A 23 8.39 -13.88 -8.15
C LEU A 23 8.37 -15.22 -7.43
N SER A 24 8.52 -15.22 -6.10
CA SER A 24 8.49 -16.44 -5.28
C SER A 24 7.17 -17.23 -5.40
N LYS A 25 6.06 -16.51 -5.60
CA LYS A 25 4.71 -17.10 -5.77
C LYS A 25 4.34 -17.37 -7.22
N ARG A 26 5.25 -17.12 -8.19
CA ARG A 26 5.03 -17.24 -9.64
C ARG A 26 3.90 -16.35 -10.20
N LYS A 27 3.49 -15.29 -9.47
CA LYS A 27 2.41 -14.34 -9.87
C LYS A 27 2.93 -13.05 -10.55
N TYR A 28 4.24 -12.97 -10.81
CA TYR A 28 4.89 -11.75 -11.29
C TYR A 28 4.47 -11.30 -12.71
N ARG A 29 3.97 -12.21 -13.54
CA ARG A 29 3.51 -11.89 -14.91
C ARG A 29 2.12 -11.24 -14.90
N ASP A 30 1.28 -11.60 -13.94
CA ASP A 30 -0.12 -11.21 -13.88
C ASP A 30 -0.31 -9.88 -13.13
N ILE A 31 0.63 -9.55 -12.23
CA ILE A 31 0.52 -8.39 -11.34
C ILE A 31 1.59 -7.36 -11.70
N LYS A 32 1.15 -6.26 -12.32
CA LYS A 32 1.97 -5.06 -12.59
C LYS A 32 2.11 -4.20 -11.33
N ILE A 33 3.30 -3.62 -11.12
CA ILE A 33 3.60 -2.65 -10.06
C ILE A 33 3.85 -1.27 -10.68
N SER A 34 3.27 -0.22 -10.12
CA SER A 34 3.54 1.19 -10.46
C SER A 34 4.02 1.96 -9.22
N LEU A 35 4.97 2.87 -9.41
CA LEU A 35 5.54 3.74 -8.35
C LEU A 35 4.87 5.13 -8.28
N TYR A 36 3.83 5.32 -9.06
CA TYR A 36 3.12 6.58 -9.18
C TYR A 36 1.64 6.32 -8.94
N TYR A 37 1.01 7.27 -8.26
CA TYR A 37 -0.42 7.39 -8.20
C TYR A 37 -0.91 7.97 -9.52
N HIS A 38 -1.78 7.25 -10.21
CA HIS A 38 -2.39 7.73 -11.44
C HIS A 38 -3.90 7.77 -11.29
N PRO A 39 -4.48 8.95 -11.00
CA PRO A 39 -5.92 9.10 -11.10
C PRO A 39 -6.29 8.89 -12.58
N TYR A 40 -7.31 8.06 -12.85
CA TYR A 40 -7.86 7.81 -14.19
C TYR A 40 -7.03 6.92 -15.14
N LYS A 41 -6.89 5.62 -14.83
CA LYS A 41 -6.45 4.59 -15.78
C LYS A 41 -7.58 3.63 -16.17
N SER A 42 -7.49 3.08 -17.38
CA SER A 42 -8.33 1.97 -17.87
C SER A 42 -8.20 0.68 -17.06
N HIS A 43 -7.15 0.56 -16.25
CA HIS A 43 -6.94 -0.54 -15.32
C HIS A 43 -6.90 -0.02 -13.90
N ILE A 44 -7.96 -0.29 -13.15
CA ILE A 44 -8.10 0.10 -11.74
C ILE A 44 -7.19 -0.79 -10.88
N PRO A 45 -6.23 -0.23 -10.13
CA PRO A 45 -5.44 -1.00 -9.19
C PRO A 45 -6.31 -1.65 -8.11
N THR A 46 -5.94 -2.88 -7.74
CA THR A 46 -6.64 -3.65 -6.70
C THR A 46 -6.01 -3.45 -5.33
N THR A 47 -4.77 -2.96 -5.30
CA THR A 47 -3.99 -2.80 -4.08
C THR A 47 -3.13 -1.55 -4.18
N TYR A 48 -3.11 -0.76 -3.11
CA TYR A 48 -2.39 0.49 -2.99
C TYR A 48 -1.53 0.46 -1.73
N PHE A 49 -0.26 0.82 -1.86
CA PHE A 49 0.63 1.13 -0.75
C PHE A 49 0.81 2.65 -0.68
N ILE A 50 0.29 3.26 0.38
CA ILE A 50 0.39 4.69 0.63
C ILE A 50 1.45 4.95 1.69
N ILE A 51 2.52 5.63 1.31
CA ILE A 51 3.64 5.92 2.21
C ILE A 51 3.40 7.25 2.89
N LYS A 52 2.96 7.19 4.15
CA LYS A 52 2.82 8.35 5.01
C LYS A 52 4.20 8.77 5.54
N SER A 53 4.82 9.70 4.84
CA SER A 53 6.05 10.36 5.27
C SER A 53 5.75 11.73 5.91
N MET A 54 6.79 12.41 6.39
CA MET A 54 6.69 13.81 6.83
C MET A 54 6.24 14.75 5.70
N PHE A 55 6.56 14.41 4.44
CA PHE A 55 6.23 15.21 3.26
C PHE A 55 4.81 14.98 2.73
N LEU A 56 4.17 13.88 3.13
CA LEU A 56 2.77 13.63 2.81
C LEU A 56 1.91 14.18 3.94
N SER A 57 1.14 15.24 3.72
CA SER A 57 0.27 15.80 4.76
C SER A 57 -0.92 14.86 5.05
N ALA A 58 -1.55 15.00 6.22
CA ALA A 58 -2.78 14.28 6.55
C ALA A 58 -3.90 14.58 5.53
N ASN A 59 -4.04 15.85 5.14
CA ASN A 59 -4.97 16.27 4.09
C ASN A 59 -4.71 15.56 2.76
N GLN A 60 -3.45 15.45 2.33
CA GLN A 60 -3.11 14.73 1.10
C GLN A 60 -3.41 13.23 1.19
N LEU A 61 -3.15 12.61 2.35
CA LEU A 61 -3.54 11.22 2.59
C LEU A 61 -5.05 11.04 2.45
N ASN A 62 -5.85 11.92 3.07
CA ASN A 62 -7.30 11.88 2.97
C ASN A 62 -7.78 12.05 1.52
N LEU A 63 -7.19 12.98 0.75
CA LEU A 63 -7.51 13.14 -0.67
C LEU A 63 -7.24 11.86 -1.46
N TYR A 64 -6.12 11.17 -1.22
CA TYR A 64 -5.86 9.89 -1.87
C TYR A 64 -6.86 8.81 -1.45
N LEU A 65 -7.22 8.74 -0.17
CA LEU A 65 -8.20 7.77 0.32
C LEU A 65 -9.57 8.01 -0.30
N GLN A 66 -10.02 9.26 -0.38
CA GLN A 66 -11.28 9.65 -1.04
C GLN A 66 -11.27 9.27 -2.52
N ASP A 67 -10.20 9.65 -3.23
CA ASP A 67 -10.10 9.42 -4.67
C ASP A 67 -10.05 7.91 -4.99
N ILE A 68 -9.27 7.13 -4.23
CA ILE A 68 -9.23 5.67 -4.39
C ILE A 68 -10.60 5.06 -4.12
N ARG A 69 -11.30 5.50 -3.06
CA ARG A 69 -12.61 4.92 -2.70
C ARG A 69 -13.71 5.30 -3.68
N ALA A 70 -13.65 6.49 -4.27
CA ALA A 70 -14.57 6.92 -5.32
C ALA A 70 -14.45 6.04 -6.59
N HIS A 71 -13.25 5.56 -6.90
CA HIS A 71 -12.97 4.78 -8.11
C HIS A 71 -12.92 3.26 -7.87
N SER A 72 -12.64 2.82 -6.64
CA SER A 72 -12.44 1.42 -6.28
C SER A 72 -12.86 1.17 -4.82
N GLU A 73 -14.16 0.96 -4.63
CA GLU A 73 -14.75 0.72 -3.31
C GLU A 73 -14.07 -0.44 -2.57
N LEU A 74 -13.66 -1.48 -3.29
CA LEU A 74 -13.05 -2.71 -2.75
C LEU A 74 -11.52 -2.74 -2.80
N ALA A 75 -10.85 -1.65 -3.19
CA ALA A 75 -9.39 -1.61 -3.22
C ALA A 75 -8.77 -1.94 -1.86
N ASN A 76 -7.69 -2.73 -1.87
CA ASN A 76 -6.89 -2.99 -0.67
C ASN A 76 -5.93 -1.84 -0.45
N ILE A 77 -6.13 -1.05 0.60
CA ILE A 77 -5.27 0.09 0.92
C ILE A 77 -4.40 -0.27 2.11
N ILE A 78 -3.08 -0.26 1.92
CA ILE A 78 -2.09 -0.47 2.97
C ILE A 78 -1.34 0.85 3.19
N ILE A 79 -1.46 1.42 4.38
CA ILE A 79 -0.75 2.66 4.74
C ILE A 79 0.55 2.28 5.47
N ILE A 80 1.67 2.89 5.11
CA ILE A 80 2.98 2.63 5.72
C ILE A 80 3.58 3.95 6.16
N GLY A 81 3.96 4.10 7.43
CA GLY A 81 4.52 5.35 7.91
C GLY A 81 4.62 5.42 9.44
N SER A 82 5.20 6.52 9.92
CA SER A 82 5.29 6.82 11.35
C SER A 82 4.25 7.85 11.76
N HIS A 83 3.82 7.79 13.02
CA HIS A 83 2.86 8.71 13.64
C HIS A 83 1.54 8.80 12.85
N ILE A 84 0.99 7.64 12.49
CA ILE A 84 -0.27 7.57 11.75
C ILE A 84 -1.43 7.92 12.69
N ASN A 85 -2.28 8.85 12.26
CA ASN A 85 -3.44 9.28 13.04
C ASN A 85 -4.61 8.31 12.84
N TYR A 86 -4.69 7.29 13.70
CA TYR A 86 -5.74 6.28 13.64
C TYR A 86 -7.15 6.85 13.89
N GLU A 87 -7.26 7.87 14.76
CA GLU A 87 -8.56 8.50 15.03
C GLU A 87 -9.12 9.17 13.78
N GLU A 88 -8.27 9.85 13.00
CA GLU A 88 -8.68 10.52 11.77
C GLU A 88 -9.07 9.50 10.68
N LEU A 89 -8.34 8.39 10.57
CA LEU A 89 -8.73 7.31 9.66
C LEU A 89 -10.09 6.72 10.04
N PHE A 90 -10.34 6.53 11.33
CA PHE A 90 -11.59 5.97 11.85
C PHE A 90 -12.77 6.93 11.67
N ARG A 91 -12.62 8.21 12.06
CA ARG A 91 -13.68 9.24 11.95
C ARG A 91 -14.17 9.42 10.52
N ASN A 92 -13.27 9.31 9.55
CA ASN A 92 -13.59 9.44 8.14
C ASN A 92 -14.13 8.15 7.51
N HIS A 93 -14.30 7.07 8.29
CA HIS A 93 -14.82 5.78 7.85
C HIS A 93 -14.09 5.18 6.64
N TYR A 94 -12.81 5.51 6.47
CA TYR A 94 -12.03 4.91 5.39
C TYR A 94 -11.72 3.45 5.73
N ARG A 95 -12.28 2.54 4.94
CA ARG A 95 -11.84 1.15 4.95
C ARG A 95 -10.38 1.11 4.52
N VAL A 96 -9.47 0.69 5.40
CA VAL A 96 -8.08 0.38 5.06
C VAL A 96 -7.85 -1.11 5.31
N PHE A 97 -7.08 -1.75 4.43
CA PHE A 97 -6.76 -3.18 4.56
C PHE A 97 -5.71 -3.41 5.65
N GLY A 98 -4.77 -2.50 5.78
CA GLY A 98 -3.69 -2.62 6.75
C GLY A 98 -2.96 -1.31 7.00
N VAL A 99 -2.34 -1.25 8.18
CA VAL A 99 -1.44 -0.17 8.55
C VAL A 99 -0.11 -0.79 9.01
N ILE A 100 0.99 -0.33 8.45
CA ILE A 100 2.36 -0.64 8.88
C ILE A 100 2.89 0.60 9.61
N ASP A 101 2.72 0.59 10.92
CA ASP A 101 3.22 1.66 11.78
C ASP A 101 4.71 1.49 12.04
N THR A 102 5.49 2.48 11.63
CA THR A 102 6.95 2.51 11.83
C THR A 102 7.37 3.48 12.92
N THR A 103 6.45 3.94 13.77
CA THR A 103 6.76 4.84 14.90
C THR A 103 7.80 4.22 15.84
N GLU A 104 7.52 3.01 16.33
CA GLU A 104 8.35 2.29 17.29
C GLU A 104 9.46 1.45 16.61
N ASN A 105 9.22 0.97 15.39
CA ASN A 105 10.17 0.10 14.69
C ASN A 105 10.35 0.51 13.22
N LYS A 106 11.47 1.16 12.94
CA LYS A 106 11.86 1.64 11.59
C LYS A 106 12.75 0.66 10.84
N SER A 107 13.03 -0.52 11.42
CA SER A 107 13.98 -1.44 10.80
C SER A 107 13.45 -1.99 9.47
N LEU A 108 14.32 -2.07 8.46
CA LEU A 108 13.95 -2.63 7.16
C LEU A 108 13.49 -4.08 7.25
N LYS A 109 14.01 -4.85 8.21
CA LYS A 109 13.57 -6.22 8.50
C LYS A 109 12.12 -6.26 8.97
N PHE A 110 11.73 -5.36 9.89
CA PHE A 110 10.35 -5.24 10.36
C PHE A 110 9.41 -4.87 9.20
N ILE A 111 9.74 -3.80 8.47
CA ILE A 111 8.94 -3.32 7.33
C ILE A 111 8.76 -4.44 6.30
N ARG A 112 9.84 -5.15 5.94
CA ARG A 112 9.78 -6.30 5.02
C ARG A 112 8.83 -7.39 5.51
N ASN A 113 8.92 -7.77 6.78
CA ASN A 113 8.09 -8.83 7.33
C ASN A 113 6.60 -8.44 7.34
N GLN A 114 6.30 -7.17 7.66
CA GLN A 114 4.94 -6.65 7.60
C GLN A 114 4.39 -6.61 6.17
N ILE A 115 5.20 -6.19 5.19
CA ILE A 115 4.82 -6.24 3.76
C ILE A 115 4.52 -7.68 3.35
N HIS A 116 5.39 -8.64 3.68
CA HIS A 116 5.16 -10.05 3.38
C HIS A 116 3.86 -10.57 4.01
N PHE A 117 3.58 -10.23 5.27
CA PHE A 117 2.34 -10.62 5.94
C PHE A 117 1.09 -10.17 5.18
N TYR A 118 1.03 -8.91 4.76
CA TYR A 118 -0.11 -8.41 3.98
C TYR A 118 -0.15 -9.02 2.57
N LEU A 119 1.00 -9.22 1.91
CA LEU A 119 1.05 -9.85 0.60
C LEU A 119 0.69 -11.35 0.64
N ASP A 120 0.99 -12.07 1.71
CA ASP A 120 0.50 -13.45 1.93
C ASP A 120 -1.01 -13.48 2.12
N SER A 121 -1.57 -12.51 2.84
CA SER A 121 -3.03 -12.40 3.00
C SER A 121 -3.74 -12.10 1.67
N LEU A 122 -3.15 -11.27 0.81
CA LEU A 122 -3.76 -10.86 -0.47
C LEU A 122 -3.47 -11.83 -1.62
N TYR A 123 -2.28 -12.43 -1.64
CA TYR A 123 -1.76 -13.16 -2.80
C TYR A 123 -1.13 -14.51 -2.43
N GLY A 124 -1.04 -14.85 -1.15
CA GLY A 124 -0.39 -16.08 -0.68
C GLY A 124 -1.21 -17.34 -0.91
N SER A 125 -2.54 -17.23 -1.06
CA SER A 125 -3.38 -18.40 -1.33
C SER A 125 -3.18 -18.92 -2.75
N LYS A 126 -3.08 -20.26 -2.84
CA LYS A 126 -3.02 -21.02 -4.10
C LYS A 126 -4.41 -21.28 -4.71
N ASN A 127 -5.51 -21.06 -3.98
CA ASN A 127 -6.86 -21.33 -4.46
C ASN A 127 -7.82 -20.23 -4.00
N VAL A 128 -8.36 -19.48 -4.95
CA VAL A 128 -9.81 -19.26 -5.09
C VAL A 128 -10.16 -19.77 -6.47
#